data_AF-A0A2H0TPM5-F1
#
_entry.id   AF-A0A2H0TPM5-F1
#
_cell.length_a   1.000
_cell.length_b   1.000
_cell.length_c   1.000
_cell.angle_alpha   90.00
_cell.angle_beta   90.00
_cell.angle_gamma   90.00
#
_symmetry.space_group_name_H-M   'P 1'
#
loop_
_entity.id
_entity.type
_entity.pdbx_description
1 polymer ?
#
loop_
_entity_poly.entity_id
_entity_poly.type
_entity_poly.pdbx_seq_one_letter_code
_entity_poly.pdbx_strand_id
1 'polypeptide(L)'
;MNKSGFTLFESIIYIAIFSIVATALVTFTLHISTARNKSYAIQSVNAQMRLAVLTITDAVKQATAVNTGASTFDTDPGVLSLQMLDASKDPTIFSLTGDNGRLQVSEGGNPAVPVTDSDLSITKFIFTNLSPVSGADSIRMVADVMYASSTGIEFFYQTSVTSTASTRL
;
A
#
# COMPACT_ATOMS: atom_id res chain seq x y z
N MET A 1 -16.35 -70.34 8.94
CA MET A 1 -15.79 -68.98 8.80
C MET A 1 -16.96 -68.01 8.67
N ASN A 2 -17.42 -67.41 9.76
CA ASN A 2 -18.50 -66.42 9.69
C ASN A 2 -17.88 -65.06 9.35
N LYS A 3 -18.15 -64.56 8.14
CA LYS A 3 -17.95 -63.16 7.80
C LYS A 3 -19.15 -62.38 8.35
N SER A 4 -18.98 -61.76 9.51
CA SER A 4 -19.99 -60.88 10.08
C SER A 4 -20.20 -59.69 9.13
N GLY A 5 -21.39 -59.62 8.52
CA GLY A 5 -21.80 -58.47 7.71
C GLY A 5 -22.08 -57.27 8.60
N PHE A 6 -21.69 -56.09 8.12
CA PHE A 6 -21.96 -54.81 8.77
C PHE A 6 -23.46 -54.58 8.96
N THR A 7 -23.85 -54.00 10.09
CA THR A 7 -25.25 -53.61 10.28
C THR A 7 -25.53 -52.29 9.55
N LEU A 8 -26.75 -52.13 9.03
CA LEU A 8 -27.17 -50.89 8.35
C LEU A 8 -27.11 -49.68 9.29
N PHE A 9 -27.43 -49.89 10.56
CA PHE A 9 -27.37 -48.86 11.60
C PHE A 9 -25.95 -48.36 11.85
N GLU A 10 -24.97 -49.26 11.93
CA GLU A 10 -23.56 -48.92 12.11
C GLU A 10 -23.01 -48.11 10.92
N SER A 11 -23.45 -48.43 9.70
CA SER A 11 -23.09 -47.67 8.49
C SER A 11 -23.62 -46.23 8.53
N ILE A 12 -24.84 -46.02 9.03
CA ILE A 12 -25.44 -44.66 9.16
C ILE A 12 -24.64 -43.81 10.16
N ILE A 13 -24.24 -44.40 11.29
CA ILE A 13 -23.43 -43.69 12.30
C ILE A 13 -22.09 -43.27 11.70
N TYR A 14 -21.44 -44.13 10.92
CA TYR A 14 -20.17 -43.79 10.29
C TYR A 14 -20.30 -42.72 9.20
N ILE A 15 -21.37 -42.74 8.40
CA ILE A 15 -21.67 -41.68 7.44
C ILE A 15 -21.90 -40.34 8.17
N ALA A 16 -22.63 -40.36 9.29
CA ALA A 16 -22.89 -39.17 10.07
C ALA A 16 -21.59 -38.56 10.63
N ILE A 17 -20.74 -39.38 11.27
CA ILE A 17 -19.44 -38.93 11.79
C ILE A 17 -18.55 -38.42 10.64
N PHE A 18 -18.50 -39.15 9.52
CA PHE A 18 -17.71 -38.77 8.35
C PHE A 18 -18.17 -37.42 7.79
N SER A 19 -19.49 -37.20 7.69
CA SER A 19 -20.04 -35.94 7.18
C SER A 19 -19.67 -34.74 8.06
N ILE A 20 -19.67 -34.91 9.38
CA ILE A 20 -19.25 -33.87 10.34
C ILE A 20 -17.77 -33.54 10.14
N VAL A 21 -16.91 -34.55 10.08
CA VAL A 21 -15.46 -34.37 9.87
C VAL A 21 -15.17 -33.74 8.51
N ALA A 22 -15.81 -34.22 7.45
CA ALA A 22 -15.64 -33.68 6.10
C ALA A 22 -16.07 -32.20 6.02
N THR A 23 -17.19 -31.85 6.64
CA THR A 23 -17.67 -30.46 6.71
C THR A 23 -16.67 -29.57 7.46
N ALA A 24 -16.16 -30.02 8.61
CA ALA A 24 -15.15 -29.28 9.37
C ALA A 24 -13.85 -29.06 8.57
N LEU A 25 -13.41 -30.04 7.78
CA LEU A 25 -12.22 -29.91 6.94
C LEU A 25 -12.44 -28.91 5.79
N VAL A 26 -13.62 -28.92 5.16
CA VAL A 26 -13.97 -27.98 4.10
C VAL A 26 -14.01 -26.55 4.65
N THR A 27 -14.70 -26.32 5.76
CA THR A 27 -14.78 -24.97 6.37
C THR A 27 -13.41 -24.47 6.81
N PHE A 28 -12.60 -25.34 7.43
CA PHE A 28 -11.23 -25.01 7.81
C PHE A 28 -10.37 -24.60 6.60
N THR A 29 -10.50 -25.32 5.48
CA THR A 29 -9.79 -24.99 4.24
C THR A 29 -10.20 -23.62 3.69
N LEU A 30 -11.50 -23.29 3.71
CA LEU A 30 -12.00 -21.98 3.30
C LEU A 30 -11.48 -20.86 4.21
N HIS A 31 -11.42 -21.10 5.53
CA HIS A 31 -10.83 -20.16 6.48
C HIS A 31 -9.34 -19.91 6.22
N ILE A 32 -8.56 -20.95 5.91
CA ILE A 32 -7.14 -20.78 5.53
C ILE A 32 -7.03 -19.95 4.25
N SER A 33 -7.84 -20.23 3.23
CA SER A 33 -7.78 -19.52 1.96
C SER A 33 -8.04 -18.03 2.13
N THR A 34 -9.08 -17.66 2.90
CA THR A 34 -9.39 -16.24 3.16
C THR A 34 -8.30 -15.55 3.99
N ALA A 35 -7.72 -16.25 4.97
CA ALA A 35 -6.60 -15.73 5.74
C ALA A 35 -5.35 -15.46 4.88
N ARG A 36 -5.04 -16.34 3.91
CA ARG A 36 -3.92 -16.14 2.98
C ARG A 36 -4.11 -14.91 2.11
N ASN A 37 -5.31 -14.70 1.55
CA ASN A 37 -5.60 -13.53 0.73
C ASN A 37 -5.48 -12.22 1.51
N LYS A 38 -5.99 -12.20 2.75
CA LYS A 38 -5.82 -11.05 3.66
C LYS A 38 -4.35 -10.78 3.97
N SER A 39 -3.58 -11.83 4.26
CA SER A 39 -2.14 -11.69 4.52
C SER A 39 -1.39 -11.14 3.31
N TYR A 40 -1.74 -11.58 2.10
CA TYR A 40 -1.17 -11.06 0.86
C TYR A 40 -1.45 -9.58 0.65
N ALA A 41 -2.71 -9.14 0.84
CA ALA A 41 -3.08 -7.72 0.70
C ALA A 41 -2.29 -6.83 1.68
N ILE A 42 -2.17 -7.26 2.95
CA ILE A 42 -1.39 -6.54 3.98
C ILE A 42 0.09 -6.45 3.58
N GLN A 43 0.68 -7.54 3.09
CA GLN A 43 2.08 -7.56 2.67
C GLN A 43 2.33 -6.66 1.46
N SER A 44 1.43 -6.68 0.47
CA SER A 44 1.54 -5.85 -0.73
C SER A 44 1.48 -4.36 -0.38
N VAL A 45 0.49 -3.93 0.42
CA VAL A 45 0.38 -2.52 0.84
C VAL A 45 1.62 -2.08 1.62
N ASN A 46 2.11 -2.88 2.58
CA ASN A 46 3.28 -2.53 3.35
C ASN A 46 4.57 -2.43 2.50
N ALA A 47 4.75 -3.35 1.55
CA ALA A 47 5.91 -3.32 0.66
C ALA A 47 5.90 -2.10 -0.26
N GLN A 48 4.75 -1.81 -0.88
CA GLN A 48 4.59 -0.66 -1.77
C GLN A 48 4.71 0.67 -1.03
N MET A 49 4.14 0.77 0.18
CA MET A 49 4.27 1.98 1.00
C MET A 49 5.69 2.21 1.48
N ARG A 50 6.40 1.14 1.83
CA ARG A 50 7.82 1.23 2.15
C ARG A 50 8.62 1.76 0.96
N LEU A 51 8.35 1.26 -0.24
CA LEU A 51 8.99 1.76 -1.46
C LEU A 51 8.67 3.24 -1.68
N ALA A 52 7.39 3.64 -1.63
CA ALA A 52 6.95 5.02 -1.79
C ALA A 52 7.66 5.99 -0.82
N VAL A 53 7.70 5.64 0.47
CA VAL A 53 8.37 6.44 1.49
C VAL A 53 9.86 6.53 1.25
N LEU A 54 10.51 5.41 0.88
CA LEU A 54 11.94 5.39 0.58
C LEU A 54 12.24 6.27 -0.64
N THR A 55 11.49 6.12 -1.73
CA THR A 55 11.66 6.92 -2.96
C THR A 55 11.52 8.40 -2.67
N ILE A 56 10.50 8.82 -1.92
CA ILE A 56 10.27 10.23 -1.62
C ILE A 56 11.31 10.77 -0.63
N THR A 57 11.63 10.01 0.42
CA THR A 57 12.65 10.40 1.40
C THR A 57 14.02 10.53 0.75
N ASP A 58 14.38 9.63 -0.16
CA ASP A 58 15.64 9.65 -0.89
C ASP A 58 15.70 10.84 -1.87
N ALA A 59 14.61 11.09 -2.60
CA ALA A 59 14.51 12.27 -3.46
C ALA A 59 14.64 13.58 -2.68
N VAL A 60 13.97 13.72 -1.53
CA VAL A 60 14.10 14.90 -0.65
C VAL A 60 15.53 15.06 -0.14
N LYS A 61 16.22 13.96 0.19
CA LYS A 61 17.63 14.02 0.63
C LYS A 61 18.60 14.40 -0.48
N GLN A 62 18.28 14.05 -1.72
CA GLN A 62 19.08 14.38 -2.91
C GLN A 62 18.73 15.75 -3.50
N ALA A 63 17.58 16.31 -3.13
CA ALA A 63 17.17 17.63 -3.56
C ALA A 63 18.06 18.71 -2.94
N THR A 64 18.34 19.73 -3.74
CA THR A 64 19.05 20.94 -3.28
C THR A 64 18.11 21.89 -2.56
N ALA A 65 16.85 21.94 -2.97
CA ALA A 65 15.81 22.77 -2.36
C ALA A 65 14.40 22.23 -2.69
N VAL A 66 13.40 22.71 -1.96
CA VAL A 66 11.99 22.46 -2.26
C VAL A 66 11.40 23.61 -3.08
N ASN A 67 10.77 23.30 -4.21
CA ASN A 67 10.09 24.29 -5.04
C ASN A 67 8.73 24.64 -4.42
N THR A 68 8.72 25.54 -3.43
CA THR A 68 7.52 25.89 -2.66
C THR A 68 6.38 26.44 -3.53
N GLY A 69 6.70 27.23 -4.57
CA GLY A 69 5.68 27.77 -5.49
C GLY A 69 5.08 26.75 -6.46
N ALA A 70 5.75 25.62 -6.68
CA ALA A 70 5.26 24.51 -7.50
C ALA A 70 4.75 23.32 -6.67
N SER A 71 4.78 23.44 -5.34
CA SER A 71 4.28 22.45 -4.41
C SER A 71 2.94 22.88 -3.82
N THR A 72 2.10 21.92 -3.47
CA THR A 72 0.82 22.14 -2.79
C THR A 72 0.88 21.45 -1.44
N PHE A 73 1.02 22.25 -0.38
CA PHE A 73 1.13 21.78 1.01
C PHE A 73 -0.21 21.82 1.74
N ASP A 74 -0.31 21.07 2.83
CA ASP A 74 -1.41 21.04 3.79
C ASP A 74 -2.80 20.83 3.17
N THR A 75 -2.82 20.16 2.02
CA THR A 75 -4.00 19.86 1.20
C THR A 75 -3.95 18.42 0.72
N ASP A 76 -5.12 17.89 0.38
CA ASP A 76 -5.32 16.54 -0.13
C ASP A 76 -6.09 16.60 -1.46
N PRO A 77 -5.53 16.08 -2.57
CA PRO A 77 -4.17 15.54 -2.70
C PRO A 77 -3.10 16.65 -2.77
N GLY A 78 -2.03 16.48 -2.01
CA GLY A 78 -0.85 17.35 -2.04
C GLY A 78 0.09 17.03 -3.20
N VAL A 79 0.94 18.00 -3.53
CA VAL A 79 1.98 17.88 -4.57
C VAL A 79 3.30 18.36 -4.01
N LEU A 80 4.37 17.59 -4.21
CA LEU A 80 5.71 17.97 -3.81
C LEU A 80 6.59 18.11 -5.06
N SER A 81 7.13 19.30 -5.28
CA SER A 81 8.11 19.58 -6.32
C SER A 81 9.46 19.87 -5.68
N LEU A 82 10.48 19.13 -6.11
CA LEU A 82 11.84 19.21 -5.61
C LEU A 82 12.76 19.76 -6.70
N GLN A 83 13.68 20.63 -6.27
CA GLN A 83 14.79 21.07 -7.08
C GLN A 83 15.93 20.08 -6.93
N MET A 84 16.38 19.52 -8.05
CA MET A 84 17.45 18.52 -8.08
C MET A 84 18.75 19.12 -8.63
N LEU A 85 19.89 18.61 -8.17
CA LEU A 85 21.19 19.00 -8.71
C LEU A 85 21.39 18.49 -10.15
N ASP A 86 20.84 17.32 -10.45
CA ASP A 86 20.88 16.71 -11.78
C ASP A 86 19.77 17.30 -12.67
N ALA A 87 20.17 18.03 -13.72
CA ALA A 87 19.25 18.66 -14.66
C ALA A 87 18.34 17.68 -15.41
N SER A 88 18.72 16.40 -15.51
CA SER A 88 17.84 15.37 -16.10
C SER A 88 16.70 14.95 -15.18
N LYS A 89 16.80 15.26 -13.89
CA LYS A 89 15.81 14.97 -12.86
C LYS A 89 15.14 16.21 -12.31
N ASP A 90 15.62 17.40 -12.64
CA ASP A 90 15.09 18.67 -12.18
C ASP A 90 13.98 19.19 -13.11
N PRO A 91 12.74 19.43 -12.63
CA PRO A 91 12.24 19.17 -11.29
C PRO A 91 11.80 17.71 -11.10
N THR A 92 11.91 17.20 -9.87
CA THR A 92 11.29 15.93 -9.47
C THR A 92 9.98 16.20 -8.75
N ILE A 93 8.87 15.72 -9.30
CA ILE A 93 7.52 16.02 -8.81
C ILE A 93 6.82 14.74 -8.38
N PHE A 94 6.36 14.71 -7.13
CA PHE A 94 5.49 13.66 -6.59
C PHE A 94 4.05 14.16 -6.50
N SER A 95 3.14 13.37 -7.07
CA SER A 95 1.70 13.65 -7.08
C SER A 95 0.91 12.34 -7.11
N LEU A 96 -0.42 12.43 -7.01
CA LEU A 96 -1.30 11.32 -7.30
C LEU A 96 -1.80 11.38 -8.75
N THR A 97 -2.11 10.22 -9.35
CA THR A 97 -2.76 10.13 -10.67
C THR A 97 -4.17 10.76 -10.71
N GLY A 98 -4.74 11.07 -9.54
CA GLY A 98 -6.07 11.62 -9.31
C GLY A 98 -6.42 11.54 -7.82
N ASP A 99 -7.62 11.99 -7.46
CA ASP A 99 -8.15 11.79 -6.10
C ASP A 99 -8.32 10.28 -5.84
N ASN A 100 -7.86 9.81 -4.68
CA ASN A 100 -7.75 8.38 -4.36
C ASN A 100 -6.93 7.57 -5.38
N GLY A 101 -5.94 8.21 -6.02
CA GLY A 101 -5.13 7.62 -7.08
C GLY A 101 -3.91 6.83 -6.60
N ARG A 102 -3.02 6.55 -7.55
CA ARG A 102 -1.70 5.96 -7.32
C ARG A 102 -0.66 7.07 -7.13
N LEU A 103 0.37 6.77 -6.35
CA LEU A 103 1.55 7.64 -6.30
C LEU A 103 2.27 7.59 -7.66
N GLN A 104 2.65 8.75 -8.16
CA GLN A 104 3.45 8.89 -9.37
C GLN A 104 4.58 9.91 -9.16
N VAL A 105 5.64 9.74 -9.95
CA VAL A 105 6.80 10.63 -9.99
C VAL A 105 7.04 11.10 -11.41
N SER A 106 7.31 12.39 -11.59
CA SER A 106 7.80 12.98 -12.84
C SER A 106 9.18 13.55 -12.58
N GLU A 107 10.16 13.22 -13.43
CA GLU A 107 11.54 13.70 -13.33
C GLU A 107 11.92 14.46 -14.59
N GLY A 108 12.54 15.64 -14.46
CA GLY A 108 13.08 16.38 -15.61
C GLY A 108 12.03 16.88 -16.59
N GLY A 109 10.77 17.05 -16.14
CA GLY A 109 9.64 17.41 -16.98
C GLY A 109 9.10 16.29 -17.87
N ASN A 110 9.57 15.04 -17.69
CA ASN A 110 9.03 13.87 -18.39
C ASN A 110 7.63 13.49 -17.88
N PRO A 111 6.86 12.69 -18.66
CA PRO A 111 5.57 12.18 -18.20
C PRO A 111 5.69 11.44 -16.86
N ALA A 112 4.69 11.60 -16.00
CA ALA A 112 4.68 10.96 -14.69
C ALA A 112 4.59 9.43 -14.82
N VAL A 113 5.40 8.73 -14.02
CA VAL A 113 5.45 7.26 -13.94
C VAL A 113 4.90 6.81 -12.58
N PRO A 114 3.99 5.82 -12.54
CA PRO A 114 3.45 5.32 -11.28
C PRO A 114 4.53 4.60 -10.45
N VAL A 115 4.58 4.92 -9.17
CA VAL A 115 5.45 4.29 -8.16
C VAL A 115 4.73 3.13 -7.46
N THR A 116 3.41 3.25 -7.29
CA THR A 116 2.55 2.21 -6.71
C THR A 116 1.68 1.56 -7.79
N ASP A 117 1.24 0.34 -7.53
CA ASP A 117 0.41 -0.47 -8.44
C ASP A 117 -1.07 -0.03 -8.44
N SER A 118 -1.87 -0.55 -9.39
CA SER A 118 -3.31 -0.28 -9.50
C SER A 118 -4.17 -0.88 -8.41
N ASP A 119 -3.65 -1.87 -7.68
CA ASP A 119 -4.35 -2.52 -6.56
C ASP A 119 -4.30 -1.68 -5.27
N LEU A 120 -3.66 -0.51 -5.31
CA LEU A 120 -3.47 0.38 -4.17
C LEU A 120 -4.04 1.77 -4.47
N SER A 121 -4.85 2.25 -3.52
CA SER A 121 -5.49 3.57 -3.55
C SER A 121 -4.99 4.40 -2.38
N ILE A 122 -4.38 5.55 -2.66
CA ILE A 122 -3.94 6.49 -1.62
C ILE A 122 -5.09 7.43 -1.31
N THR A 123 -5.78 7.20 -0.20
CA THR A 123 -7.00 7.95 0.18
C THR A 123 -6.73 9.29 0.85
N LYS A 124 -5.48 9.51 1.27
CA LYS A 124 -5.03 10.78 1.81
C LYS A 124 -3.56 10.93 1.47
N PHE A 125 -3.17 12.08 0.95
CA PHE A 125 -1.79 12.36 0.60
C PHE A 125 -1.49 13.84 0.86
N ILE A 126 -0.83 14.13 1.99
CA ILE A 126 -0.56 15.49 2.43
C ILE A 126 0.94 15.68 2.65
N PHE A 127 1.46 16.80 2.13
CA PHE A 127 2.79 17.30 2.47
C PHE A 127 2.69 18.53 3.37
N THR A 128 3.51 18.59 4.40
CA THR A 128 3.66 19.76 5.26
C THR A 128 5.11 20.23 5.20
N ASN A 129 5.29 21.52 4.95
CA ASN A 129 6.60 22.14 4.96
C ASN A 129 7.00 22.49 6.41
N LEU A 130 8.08 21.90 6.90
CA LEU A 130 8.67 22.11 8.24
C LEU A 130 10.04 22.79 8.15
N SER A 131 10.34 23.44 7.03
CA SER A 131 11.64 24.06 6.79
C SER A 131 11.86 25.26 7.73
N PRO A 132 13.02 25.37 8.39
CA PRO A 132 13.36 26.53 9.22
C PRO A 132 13.63 27.76 8.34
N VAL A 133 13.61 28.95 8.94
CA VAL A 133 13.92 30.23 8.25
C VAL A 133 15.35 30.24 7.66
N SER A 134 16.26 29.45 8.24
CA SER A 134 17.60 29.21 7.73
C SER A 134 18.03 27.78 8.02
N GLY A 135 18.47 27.03 7.01
CA GLY A 135 18.92 25.64 7.15
C GLY A 135 18.42 24.75 6.04
N ALA A 136 18.51 23.43 6.24
CA ALA A 136 18.00 22.45 5.30
C ALA A 136 16.47 22.43 5.27
N ASP A 137 15.89 22.35 4.07
CA ASP A 137 14.46 22.20 3.90
C ASP A 137 14.01 20.87 4.49
N SER A 138 12.90 20.87 5.23
CA SER A 138 12.36 19.68 5.89
C SER A 138 10.90 19.49 5.51
N ILE A 139 10.59 18.34 4.92
CA ILE A 139 9.23 18.02 4.48
C ILE A 139 8.71 16.83 5.27
N ARG A 140 7.49 16.98 5.79
CA ARG A 140 6.71 15.88 6.34
C ARG A 140 5.71 15.41 5.30
N MET A 141 5.62 14.10 5.11
CA MET A 141 4.54 13.45 4.37
C MET A 141 3.63 12.73 5.36
N VAL A 142 2.33 12.81 5.12
CA VAL A 142 1.31 11.93 5.69
C VAL A 142 0.53 11.29 4.55
N ALA A 143 0.47 9.95 4.53
CA ALA A 143 -0.31 9.22 3.55
C ALA A 143 -1.19 8.17 4.21
N ASP A 144 -2.48 8.14 3.88
CA ASP A 144 -3.41 7.05 4.24
C ASP A 144 -3.68 6.22 3.00
N VAL A 145 -3.58 4.90 3.14
CA VAL A 145 -3.61 3.99 1.99
C VAL A 145 -4.55 2.85 2.22
N MET A 146 -5.33 2.52 1.19
CA MET A 146 -6.29 1.44 1.14
C MET A 146 -5.96 0.47 0.01
N TYR A 147 -6.09 -0.83 0.27
CA TYR A 147 -6.03 -1.86 -0.77
C TYR A 147 -7.33 -1.84 -1.60
N ALA A 148 -7.22 -1.54 -2.90
CA ALA A 148 -8.34 -1.53 -3.83
C ALA A 148 -8.49 -2.91 -4.47
N SER A 149 -9.28 -3.79 -3.86
CA SER A 149 -9.57 -5.12 -4.41
C SER A 149 -10.59 -5.01 -5.56
N SER A 150 -10.16 -5.22 -6.79
CA SER A 150 -11.03 -5.24 -7.98
C SER A 150 -11.88 -6.52 -8.11
N THR A 151 -11.62 -7.54 -7.29
CA THR A 151 -12.18 -8.89 -7.43
C THR A 151 -13.26 -9.25 -6.40
N GLY A 152 -13.91 -8.27 -5.77
CA GLY A 152 -15.12 -8.49 -4.95
C GLY A 152 -14.91 -9.12 -3.58
N ILE A 153 -13.66 -9.33 -3.15
CA ILE A 153 -13.36 -9.60 -1.73
C ILE A 153 -12.88 -8.28 -1.13
N GLU A 154 -13.79 -7.56 -0.48
CA GLU A 154 -13.50 -6.30 0.21
C GLU A 154 -12.66 -6.57 1.46
N PHE A 155 -11.34 -6.56 1.31
CA PHE A 155 -10.44 -6.50 2.44
C PHE A 155 -10.04 -5.04 2.67
N PHE A 156 -10.68 -4.42 3.65
CA PHE A 156 -10.30 -3.09 4.12
C PHE A 156 -9.03 -3.22 4.98
N TYR A 157 -7.90 -2.83 4.40
CA TYR A 157 -6.67 -2.57 5.15
C TYR A 157 -6.27 -1.11 4.91
N GLN A 158 -6.33 -0.33 5.98
CA GLN A 158 -5.91 1.07 6.00
C GLN A 158 -4.71 1.24 6.92
N THR A 159 -3.68 1.94 6.44
CA THR A 159 -2.52 2.32 7.24
C THR A 159 -2.17 3.77 6.97
N SER A 160 -1.72 4.47 8.02
CA SER A 160 -1.23 5.84 7.94
C SER A 160 0.29 5.81 8.08
N VAL A 161 0.99 6.43 7.14
CA VAL A 161 2.44 6.53 7.18
C VAL A 161 2.83 7.99 7.26
N THR A 162 3.64 8.31 8.28
CA THR A 162 4.25 9.64 8.44
C THR A 162 5.76 9.52 8.28
N SER A 163 6.33 10.27 7.35
CA SER A 163 7.79 10.39 7.19
C SER A 163 8.21 11.85 7.25
N THR A 164 9.41 12.13 7.75
CA THR A 164 10.02 13.46 7.69
C THR A 164 11.42 13.32 7.10
N ALA A 165 11.72 14.11 6.09
CA ALA A 165 13.00 14.10 5.39
C ALA A 165 13.52 15.54 5.24
N SER A 166 14.85 15.69 5.29
CA SER A 166 15.51 16.98 5.13
C SER A 166 16.52 16.94 3.99
N THR A 167 16.69 18.05 3.27
CA THR A 167 17.71 18.19 2.23
C THR A 167 19.11 18.15 2.82
N ARG A 168 20.12 17.80 2.00
CA ARG A 168 21.53 17.84 2.43
C ARG A 168 22.09 19.24 2.17
N LEU A 169 22.68 19.84 3.22
CA LEU A 169 23.50 21.06 3.13
C LEU A 169 24.79 20.81 2.33
#